data_AF-A0A9N8PVQ0-F1
#
_entry.id   AF-A0A9N8PVQ0-F1
#
_cell.length_a   1.000
_cell.length_b   1.000
_cell.length_c   1.000
_cell.angle_alpha   90.00
_cell.angle_beta   90.00
_cell.angle_gamma   90.00
#
_symmetry.space_group_name_H-M   'P 1'
#
loop_
_entity.id
_entity.type
_entity.pdbx_description
1 polymer ?
#
loop_
_entity_poly.entity_id
_entity_poly.type
_entity_poly.pdbx_seq_one_letter_code
_entity_poly.pdbx_strand_id
1 'polypeptide(L)'
;MLWAHQADYWPMILFYGGCMLAELAVRQSTLAASTNDIFSVAKTGKLYSALCILGFICGLYLGGQPNQDYEHAPGWAMLWSLIPEHVTQPQRYWCNWGSLLLVWSTANFGLLQCIFTTRISQYLDKISFSLYLVHGVVIHTLHYSLLDALWNFIGTDTHLKKETAFLVSAVVVTIVIVWMADLFTRLVDVPSVKLARWLEGKCIVKTPAIKVEPAWRNSDTIV
;
A
#
# COMPACT_ATOMS: atom_id res chain seq x y z
N MET A 1 17.03 10.77 -3.37
CA MET A 1 16.11 10.37 -4.45
C MET A 1 16.85 10.08 -5.75
N LEU A 2 17.49 11.07 -6.38
CA LEU A 2 18.19 10.90 -7.66
C LEU A 2 19.21 9.75 -7.67
N TRP A 3 20.09 9.69 -6.67
CA TRP A 3 21.05 8.59 -6.56
C TRP A 3 20.38 7.22 -6.40
N ALA A 4 19.33 7.13 -5.58
CA ALA A 4 18.61 5.88 -5.36
C ALA A 4 17.86 5.42 -6.63
N HIS A 5 17.38 6.36 -7.45
CA HIS A 5 16.80 6.08 -8.77
C HIS A 5 17.86 5.57 -9.75
N GLN A 6 19.01 6.23 -9.83
CA GLN A 6 20.13 5.79 -10.67
C GLN A 6 20.70 4.43 -10.25
N ALA A 7 20.69 4.13 -8.95
CA ALA A 7 21.13 2.86 -8.39
C ALA A 7 20.04 1.77 -8.41
N ASP A 8 18.89 2.03 -9.05
CA ASP A 8 17.73 1.12 -9.13
C ASP A 8 17.21 0.63 -7.76
N TYR A 9 17.40 1.43 -6.72
CA TYR A 9 17.11 1.08 -5.34
C TYR A 9 15.71 1.56 -4.93
N TRP A 10 14.70 1.00 -5.59
CA TRP A 10 13.28 1.33 -5.41
C TRP A 10 12.75 1.31 -3.98
N PRO A 11 13.11 0.33 -3.11
CA PRO A 11 12.61 0.31 -1.74
C PRO A 11 12.90 1.61 -0.99
N MET A 12 14.05 2.22 -1.26
CA MET A 12 14.47 3.47 -0.62
C MET A 12 13.73 4.69 -1.17
N ILE A 13 13.44 4.70 -2.48
CA ILE A 13 12.62 5.74 -3.12
C ILE A 13 11.21 5.72 -2.53
N LEU A 14 10.61 4.53 -2.41
CA LEU A 14 9.27 4.38 -1.84
C LEU A 14 9.23 4.77 -0.36
N PHE A 15 10.23 4.34 0.41
CA PHE A 15 10.34 4.66 1.84
C PHE A 15 10.39 6.17 2.06
N TYR A 16 11.38 6.84 1.47
CA TYR A 16 11.53 8.27 1.62
C TYR A 16 10.38 9.06 0.98
N GLY A 17 9.80 8.56 -0.13
CA GLY A 17 8.60 9.16 -0.73
C GLY A 17 7.43 9.17 0.25
N GLY A 18 7.20 8.04 0.95
CA GLY A 18 6.24 7.96 2.05
C GLY A 18 6.55 8.93 3.19
N CYS A 19 7.81 9.03 3.64
CA CYS A 19 8.21 9.99 4.66
C CYS A 19 7.93 11.44 4.25
N MET A 20 8.22 11.81 3.01
CA MET A 20 7.95 13.15 2.49
C MET A 20 6.44 13.44 2.45
N LEU A 21 5.62 12.49 2.02
CA LEU A 21 4.16 12.63 2.02
C LEU A 21 3.61 12.78 3.44
N ALA A 22 4.12 12.02 4.41
CA ALA A 22 3.73 12.12 5.80
C ALA A 22 4.08 13.49 6.39
N GLU A 23 5.29 13.98 6.15
CA GLU A 23 5.73 15.31 6.60
C GLU A 23 4.86 16.43 5.99
N LEU A 24 4.52 16.32 4.69
CA LEU A 24 3.62 17.27 4.03
C LEU A 24 2.22 17.25 4.67
N ALA A 25 1.68 16.07 4.98
CA ALA A 25 0.39 15.94 5.65
C ALA A 25 0.40 16.56 7.05
N VAL A 26 1.47 16.33 7.83
CA VAL A 26 1.63 16.95 9.16
C VAL A 26 1.67 18.48 9.03
N ARG A 27 2.45 19.03 8.10
CA ARG A 27 2.50 20.48 7.86
C ARG A 27 1.15 21.06 7.47
N GLN A 28 0.41 20.41 6.57
CA GLN A 28 -0.93 20.85 6.21
C GLN A 28 -1.86 20.90 7.44
N SER A 29 -1.78 19.89 8.31
CA SER A 29 -2.57 19.85 9.54
C SER A 29 -2.18 20.93 10.55
N THR A 30 -0.89 21.24 10.72
CA THR A 30 -0.43 22.28 11.65
C THR A 30 -0.74 23.68 11.14
N LEU A 31 -0.64 23.93 9.83
CA LEU A 31 -1.11 25.17 9.21
C LEU A 31 -2.61 25.34 9.39
N ALA A 32 -3.41 24.29 9.16
CA ALA A 32 -4.86 24.34 9.38
C ALA A 32 -5.21 24.64 10.84
N ALA A 33 -4.51 24.04 11.81
CA ALA A 33 -4.69 24.31 13.23
C ALA A 33 -4.30 25.73 13.64
N SER A 34 -3.27 26.30 13.01
CA SER A 34 -2.80 27.68 13.26
C SER A 34 -3.69 28.75 12.63
N THR A 35 -4.46 28.39 11.59
CA THR A 35 -5.30 29.33 10.81
C THR A 35 -6.76 29.40 11.33
N ASN A 36 -7.04 28.73 12.45
CA ASN A 36 -8.39 28.60 13.02
C ASN A 36 -9.06 29.91 13.49
N ASP A 37 -8.45 31.10 13.32
CA ASP A 37 -9.11 32.38 13.65
C ASP A 37 -9.58 33.22 12.44
N ILE A 38 -9.23 32.92 11.18
CA ILE A 38 -9.69 33.79 10.05
C ILE A 38 -10.16 33.03 8.79
N PHE A 39 -9.67 31.82 8.50
CA PHE A 39 -10.05 31.09 7.28
C PHE A 39 -10.36 29.62 7.58
N SER A 40 -11.57 29.38 8.10
CA SER A 40 -12.10 28.04 8.29
C SER A 40 -12.14 27.28 6.95
N VAL A 41 -11.34 26.22 6.86
CA VAL A 41 -11.38 25.18 5.82
C VAL A 41 -11.37 25.75 4.41
N ALA A 42 -10.17 25.98 3.86
CA ALA A 42 -10.02 26.18 2.42
C ALA A 42 -10.76 25.06 1.69
N LYS A 43 -11.93 25.39 1.09
CA LYS A 43 -12.68 24.47 0.25
C LYS A 43 -11.69 23.92 -0.77
N THR A 44 -11.37 22.64 -0.67
CA THR A 44 -10.57 21.95 -1.66
C THR A 44 -11.18 22.23 -3.03
N GLY A 45 -10.51 23.05 -3.83
CA GLY A 45 -11.07 23.53 -5.08
C GLY A 45 -11.44 22.35 -5.97
N LYS A 46 -12.54 22.45 -6.74
CA LYS A 46 -12.97 21.38 -7.65
C LYS A 46 -11.82 20.88 -8.54
N LEU A 47 -10.92 21.77 -8.94
CA LEU A 47 -9.69 21.45 -9.69
C LEU A 47 -8.74 20.53 -8.91
N TYR A 48 -8.50 20.82 -7.62
CA TYR A 48 -7.61 19.99 -6.80
C TYR A 48 -8.20 18.59 -6.54
N SER A 49 -9.51 18.52 -6.30
CA SER A 49 -10.22 17.25 -6.20
C SER A 49 -10.13 16.44 -7.51
N ALA A 50 -10.28 17.10 -8.66
CA ALA A 50 -10.09 16.47 -9.96
C ALA A 50 -8.65 15.98 -10.17
N LEU A 51 -7.63 16.75 -9.75
CA LEU A 51 -6.23 16.33 -9.80
C LEU A 51 -5.96 15.10 -8.92
N CYS A 52 -6.56 15.02 -7.74
CA CYS A 52 -6.42 13.85 -6.87
C CYS A 52 -7.05 12.61 -7.51
N ILE A 53 -8.26 12.74 -8.08
CA ILE A 53 -8.94 11.62 -8.77
C ILE A 53 -8.15 11.18 -10.00
N LEU A 54 -7.67 12.12 -10.83
CA LEU A 54 -6.84 11.81 -11.99
C LEU A 54 -5.52 11.16 -11.57
N GLY A 55 -4.87 11.65 -10.51
CA GLY A 55 -3.68 11.05 -9.93
C GLY A 55 -3.91 9.63 -9.43
N PHE A 56 -5.08 9.36 -8.84
CA PHE A 56 -5.48 8.02 -8.41
C PHE A 56 -5.71 7.08 -9.59
N ILE A 57 -6.44 7.52 -10.62
CA ILE A 57 -6.68 6.72 -11.83
C ILE A 57 -5.36 6.43 -12.55
N CYS A 58 -4.49 7.44 -12.67
CA CYS A 58 -3.17 7.28 -13.24
C CYS A 58 -2.32 6.30 -12.42
N GLY A 59 -2.31 6.44 -11.09
CA GLY A 59 -1.62 5.53 -10.19
C GLY A 59 -2.12 4.08 -10.30
N LEU A 60 -3.44 3.88 -10.45
CA LEU A 60 -4.04 2.58 -10.64
C LEU A 60 -3.66 1.97 -12.00
N TYR A 61 -3.67 2.78 -13.05
CA TYR A 61 -3.24 2.37 -14.38
C TYR A 61 -1.77 1.96 -14.39
N LEU A 62 -0.86 2.79 -13.85
CA LEU A 62 0.57 2.48 -13.74
C LEU A 62 0.85 1.26 -12.84
N GLY A 63 0.05 1.06 -11.80
CA GLY A 63 0.10 -0.12 -10.94
C GLY A 63 -0.25 -1.43 -11.68
N GLY A 64 -1.04 -1.34 -12.75
CA GLY A 64 -1.42 -2.48 -13.60
C GLY A 64 -0.39 -2.84 -14.66
N GLN A 65 0.90 -2.57 -14.44
CA GLN A 65 1.95 -2.84 -15.42
C GLN A 65 1.97 -4.32 -15.85
N PRO A 66 1.80 -4.62 -17.15
CA PRO A 66 1.85 -6.00 -17.64
C PRO A 66 3.30 -6.51 -17.59
N ASN A 67 3.46 -7.75 -17.13
CA ASN A 67 4.76 -8.42 -17.11
C ASN A 67 5.13 -9.00 -18.48
N GLN A 68 4.14 -9.34 -19.30
CA GLN A 68 4.27 -9.95 -20.62
C GLN A 68 3.30 -9.28 -21.60
N ASP A 69 3.59 -9.35 -22.90
CA ASP A 69 2.73 -8.83 -23.97
C ASP A 69 2.34 -7.34 -23.82
N TYR A 70 3.24 -6.53 -23.26
CA TYR A 70 3.01 -5.09 -23.06
C TYR A 70 2.72 -4.33 -24.36
N GLU A 71 3.08 -4.89 -25.51
CA GLU A 71 2.81 -4.34 -26.84
C GLU A 71 1.31 -4.35 -27.20
N HIS A 72 0.57 -5.35 -26.71
CA HIS A 72 -0.85 -5.51 -26.98
C HIS A 72 -1.71 -4.70 -26.00
N ALA A 73 -1.13 -4.17 -24.94
CA ALA A 73 -1.82 -3.39 -23.93
C ALA A 73 -1.80 -1.89 -24.30
N PRO A 74 -2.95 -1.20 -24.29
CA PRO A 74 -3.05 0.17 -24.79
C PRO A 74 -2.17 1.11 -23.96
N GLY A 75 -1.28 1.85 -24.62
CA GLY A 75 -0.35 2.81 -24.00
C GLY A 75 0.95 2.22 -23.48
N TRP A 76 1.00 0.92 -23.19
CA TRP A 76 2.13 0.29 -22.51
C TRP A 76 3.40 0.19 -23.35
N ALA A 77 3.29 0.06 -24.67
CA ALA A 77 4.47 0.13 -25.56
C ALA A 77 5.24 1.45 -25.40
N MET A 78 4.52 2.58 -25.28
CA MET A 78 5.13 3.89 -25.06
C MET A 78 5.75 3.98 -23.66
N LEU A 79 5.01 3.59 -22.62
CA LEU A 79 5.51 3.62 -21.25
C LEU A 79 6.74 2.72 -21.07
N TRP A 80 6.77 1.56 -21.71
CA TRP A 80 7.92 0.66 -21.67
C TRP A 80 9.17 1.30 -22.30
N SER A 81 9.02 2.00 -23.42
CA SER A 81 10.13 2.71 -24.08
C SER A 81 10.73 3.85 -23.26
N LEU A 82 9.99 4.37 -22.28
CA LEU A 82 10.42 5.43 -21.38
C LEU A 82 11.17 4.92 -20.14
N ILE A 83 11.27 3.59 -19.97
CA ILE A 83 12.02 3.00 -18.86
C ILE A 83 13.53 3.13 -19.15
N PRO A 84 14.32 3.72 -18.23
CA PRO A 84 15.77 3.82 -18.43
C PRO A 84 16.46 2.44 -18.48
N GLU A 85 17.47 2.30 -19.34
CA GLU A 85 18.21 1.04 -19.54
C GLU A 85 18.94 0.52 -18.29
N HIS A 86 19.25 1.38 -17.32
CA HIS A 86 19.93 0.99 -16.08
C HIS A 86 19.03 0.26 -15.08
N VAL A 87 17.72 0.20 -15.33
CA VAL A 87 16.76 -0.45 -14.43
C VAL A 87 16.82 -1.96 -14.62
N THR A 88 17.13 -2.70 -13.55
CA THR A 88 17.28 -4.16 -13.57
C THR A 88 15.93 -4.88 -13.68
N GLN A 89 14.86 -4.26 -13.18
CA GLN A 89 13.51 -4.84 -13.14
C GLN A 89 12.48 -3.88 -13.77
N PRO A 90 12.46 -3.76 -15.10
CA PRO A 90 11.59 -2.82 -15.81
C PRO A 90 10.11 -3.01 -15.48
N GLN A 91 9.68 -4.26 -15.21
CA GLN A 91 8.32 -4.63 -14.85
C GLN A 91 7.80 -3.98 -13.55
N ARG A 92 8.69 -3.50 -12.67
CA ARG A 92 8.30 -2.82 -11.42
C ARG A 92 8.36 -1.30 -11.51
N TYR A 93 8.99 -0.76 -12.55
CA TYR A 93 9.33 0.66 -12.65
C TYR A 93 8.09 1.56 -12.52
N TRP A 94 7.08 1.35 -13.36
CA TRP A 94 5.87 2.17 -13.34
C TRP A 94 4.97 1.83 -12.16
N CYS A 95 4.94 0.56 -11.74
CA CYS A 95 4.21 0.15 -10.53
C CYS A 95 4.67 0.92 -9.29
N ASN A 96 5.99 1.13 -9.13
CA ASN A 96 6.54 1.88 -8.02
C ASN A 96 6.13 3.35 -8.05
N TRP A 97 6.20 4.01 -9.22
CA TRP A 97 5.69 5.38 -9.37
C TRP A 97 4.18 5.48 -9.13
N GLY A 98 3.41 4.51 -9.65
CA GLY A 98 1.98 4.41 -9.45
C GLY A 98 1.62 4.30 -7.97
N SER A 99 2.40 3.54 -7.19
CA SER A 99 2.19 3.42 -5.74
C SER A 99 2.33 4.76 -5.00
N LEU A 100 3.31 5.59 -5.35
CA LEU A 100 3.49 6.92 -4.77
C LEU A 100 2.32 7.85 -5.12
N LEU A 101 1.85 7.80 -6.37
CA LEU A 101 0.68 8.57 -6.82
C LEU A 101 -0.60 8.12 -6.12
N LEU A 102 -0.79 6.82 -5.90
CA LEU A 102 -1.93 6.28 -5.15
C LEU A 102 -1.92 6.76 -3.70
N VAL A 103 -0.77 6.68 -3.02
CA VAL A 103 -0.66 7.17 -1.62
C VAL A 103 -0.89 8.68 -1.56
N TRP A 104 -0.30 9.46 -2.47
CA TRP A 104 -0.51 10.91 -2.52
C TRP A 104 -1.98 11.28 -2.77
N SER A 105 -2.61 10.69 -3.79
CA SER A 105 -4.00 11.02 -4.14
C SER A 105 -5.00 10.62 -3.06
N THR A 106 -4.81 9.46 -2.42
CA THR A 106 -5.65 9.01 -1.30
C THR A 106 -5.42 9.87 -0.05
N ALA A 107 -4.19 10.28 0.25
CA ALA A 107 -3.90 11.14 1.40
C ALA A 107 -4.53 12.55 1.29
N ASN A 108 -4.76 13.05 0.07
CA ASN A 108 -5.22 14.43 -0.15
C ASN A 108 -6.72 14.56 -0.47
N PHE A 109 -7.47 13.46 -0.62
CA PHE A 109 -8.89 13.52 -0.99
C PHE A 109 -9.79 12.61 -0.13
N GLY A 110 -10.65 13.23 0.69
CA GLY A 110 -11.47 12.54 1.69
C GLY A 110 -12.46 11.51 1.14
N LEU A 111 -12.97 11.68 -0.09
CA LEU A 111 -13.88 10.69 -0.69
C LEU A 111 -13.15 9.39 -1.02
N LEU A 112 -11.89 9.48 -1.48
CA LEU A 112 -11.02 8.32 -1.70
C LEU A 112 -10.69 7.65 -0.37
N GLN A 113 -10.41 8.42 0.69
CA GLN A 113 -10.17 7.88 2.04
C GLN A 113 -11.38 7.13 2.61
N CYS A 114 -12.61 7.56 2.28
CA CYS A 114 -13.83 6.92 2.74
C CYS A 114 -13.85 5.42 2.38
N ILE A 115 -13.37 5.06 1.18
CA ILE A 115 -13.31 3.67 0.71
C ILE A 115 -12.37 2.83 1.59
N PHE A 116 -11.20 3.39 1.93
CA PHE A 116 -10.16 2.71 2.71
C PHE A 116 -10.41 2.72 4.23
N THR A 117 -11.32 3.56 4.71
CA THR A 117 -11.70 3.65 6.13
C THR A 117 -12.93 2.81 6.49
N THR A 118 -13.46 2.05 5.54
CA THR A 118 -14.54 1.08 5.80
C THR A 118 -14.09 -0.04 6.74
N ARG A 119 -15.04 -0.65 7.47
CA ARG A 119 -14.76 -1.78 8.38
C ARG A 119 -14.13 -2.97 7.66
N ILE A 120 -14.53 -3.21 6.41
CA ILE A 120 -13.99 -4.30 5.59
C ILE A 120 -12.52 -4.00 5.24
N SER A 121 -12.22 -2.80 4.76
CA SER A 121 -10.85 -2.40 4.43
C SER A 121 -9.94 -2.45 5.66
N GLN A 122 -10.40 -1.98 6.81
CA GLN A 122 -9.65 -2.05 8.07
C GLN A 122 -9.46 -3.49 8.58
N TYR A 123 -10.40 -4.40 8.31
CA TYR A 123 -10.24 -5.81 8.63
C TYR A 123 -9.18 -6.45 7.73
N LEU A 124 -9.23 -6.19 6.42
CA LEU A 124 -8.24 -6.67 5.46
C LEU A 124 -6.84 -6.12 5.77
N ASP A 125 -6.73 -4.87 6.20
CA ASP A 125 -5.49 -4.25 6.66
C ASP A 125 -4.88 -5.00 7.86
N LYS A 126 -5.68 -5.37 8.85
CA LYS A 126 -5.23 -6.14 10.03
C LYS A 126 -4.65 -7.50 9.69
N ILE A 127 -5.16 -8.16 8.65
CA ILE A 127 -4.68 -9.49 8.22
C ILE A 127 -3.72 -9.40 7.02
N SER A 128 -3.39 -8.20 6.54
CA SER A 128 -2.68 -7.98 5.27
C SER A 128 -1.31 -8.65 5.22
N PHE A 129 -0.54 -8.55 6.31
CA PHE A 129 0.76 -9.20 6.44
C PHE A 129 0.64 -10.73 6.37
N SER A 130 -0.28 -11.30 7.16
CA SER A 130 -0.55 -12.74 7.15
C SER A 130 -1.03 -13.22 5.78
N LEU A 131 -1.92 -12.45 5.14
CA LEU A 131 -2.43 -12.72 3.79
C LEU A 131 -1.28 -12.75 2.77
N TYR A 132 -0.36 -11.79 2.84
CA TYR A 132 0.84 -11.76 2.01
C TYR A 132 1.72 -13.00 2.19
N LEU A 133 1.86 -13.53 3.41
CA LEU A 133 2.66 -14.73 3.64
C LEU A 133 1.96 -16.01 3.16
N VAL A 134 0.67 -16.16 3.44
CA VAL A 134 -0.03 -17.44 3.21
C VAL A 134 -0.54 -17.60 1.77
N HIS A 135 -0.86 -16.50 1.07
CA HIS A 135 -1.53 -16.60 -0.24
C HIS A 135 -0.75 -17.44 -1.25
N GLY A 136 0.58 -17.26 -1.34
CA GLY A 136 1.42 -18.00 -2.28
C GLY A 136 1.37 -19.51 -2.04
N VAL A 137 1.53 -19.92 -0.77
CA VAL A 137 1.48 -21.35 -0.40
C VAL A 137 0.11 -21.94 -0.71
N VAL A 138 -0.97 -21.25 -0.38
CA VAL A 138 -2.35 -21.74 -0.64
C VAL A 138 -2.63 -21.82 -2.14
N ILE A 139 -2.18 -20.85 -2.94
CA ILE A 139 -2.34 -20.89 -4.39
C ILE A 139 -1.60 -22.10 -4.97
N HIS A 140 -0.33 -22.29 -4.59
CA HIS A 140 0.48 -23.39 -5.12
C HIS A 140 -0.01 -24.78 -4.69
N THR A 141 -0.58 -24.91 -3.49
CA THR A 141 -1.01 -26.21 -2.94
C THR A 141 -2.46 -26.54 -3.18
N LEU A 142 -3.37 -25.56 -3.17
CA LEU A 142 -4.81 -25.78 -3.26
C LEU A 142 -5.40 -25.28 -4.57
N HIS A 143 -5.04 -24.07 -5.03
CA HIS A 143 -5.65 -23.51 -6.24
C HIS A 143 -5.35 -24.34 -7.48
N TYR A 144 -4.09 -24.71 -7.72
CA TYR A 144 -3.73 -25.49 -8.90
C TYR A 144 -4.39 -26.86 -8.94
N SER A 145 -4.44 -27.56 -7.80
CA SER A 145 -5.14 -28.86 -7.71
C SER A 145 -6.65 -28.72 -7.88
N LEU A 146 -7.27 -27.68 -7.29
CA LEU A 146 -8.70 -27.43 -7.42
C LEU A 146 -9.09 -27.05 -8.85
N LEU A 147 -8.28 -26.19 -9.50
CA LEU A 147 -8.51 -25.76 -10.86
C LEU A 147 -8.44 -26.93 -11.84
N ASP A 148 -7.43 -27.80 -11.69
CA ASP A 148 -7.31 -29.01 -12.50
C ASP A 148 -8.51 -29.97 -12.30
N ALA A 149 -8.94 -30.18 -11.04
CA ALA A 149 -10.13 -30.98 -10.74
C ALA A 149 -11.40 -30.38 -11.38
N LEU A 150 -11.58 -29.07 -11.33
CA LEU A 150 -12.73 -28.39 -11.93
C LEU A 150 -12.70 -28.45 -13.46
N TRP A 151 -11.53 -28.32 -14.08
CA TRP A 151 -11.39 -28.50 -15.53
C TRP A 151 -11.70 -29.93 -15.97
N ASN A 152 -11.28 -30.93 -15.21
CA ASN A 152 -11.62 -32.33 -15.47
C ASN A 152 -13.13 -32.61 -15.32
N PHE A 153 -13.83 -31.88 -14.43
CA PHE A 153 -15.26 -32.08 -14.20
C PHE A 153 -16.16 -31.29 -15.17
N ILE A 154 -15.85 -30.03 -15.44
CA ILE A 154 -16.66 -29.13 -16.29
C ILE A 154 -16.33 -29.33 -17.79
N GLY A 155 -15.09 -29.72 -18.07
CA GLY A 155 -14.53 -29.80 -19.42
C GLY A 155 -13.90 -28.50 -19.90
N THR A 156 -12.95 -28.61 -20.81
CA THR A 156 -12.12 -27.50 -21.31
C THR A 156 -12.47 -27.06 -22.73
N ASP A 157 -13.63 -27.48 -23.25
CA ASP A 157 -13.96 -27.38 -24.69
C ASP A 157 -14.27 -25.94 -25.14
N THR A 158 -14.67 -25.07 -24.21
CA THR A 158 -15.10 -23.70 -24.51
C THR A 158 -14.41 -22.71 -23.58
N HIS A 159 -14.06 -21.53 -24.10
CA HIS A 159 -13.46 -20.44 -23.30
C HIS A 159 -14.29 -20.11 -22.06
N LEU A 160 -15.62 -20.02 -22.20
CA LEU A 160 -16.53 -19.77 -21.07
C LEU A 160 -16.44 -20.84 -19.98
N LYS A 161 -16.28 -22.12 -20.34
CA LYS A 161 -16.10 -23.20 -19.36
C LYS A 161 -14.80 -23.06 -18.58
N LYS A 162 -13.71 -22.68 -19.26
CA LYS A 162 -12.41 -22.44 -18.62
C LYS A 162 -12.46 -21.23 -17.68
N GLU A 163 -13.07 -20.14 -18.12
CA GLU A 163 -13.20 -18.90 -17.33
C GLU A 163 -14.11 -19.10 -16.11
N THR A 164 -15.21 -19.84 -16.26
CA THR A 164 -16.10 -20.17 -15.14
C THR A 164 -15.43 -21.10 -14.14
N ALA A 165 -14.73 -22.15 -14.58
CA ALA A 165 -13.94 -23.02 -13.71
C ALA A 165 -12.87 -22.22 -12.94
N PHE A 166 -12.17 -21.31 -13.64
CA PHE A 166 -11.21 -20.41 -13.02
C PHE A 166 -11.87 -19.51 -11.96
N LEU A 167 -12.97 -18.83 -12.30
CA LEU A 167 -13.68 -17.94 -11.39
C LEU A 167 -14.17 -18.67 -10.13
N VAL A 168 -14.75 -19.86 -10.29
CA VAL A 168 -15.21 -20.70 -9.17
C VAL A 168 -14.02 -21.08 -8.28
N SER A 169 -12.94 -21.57 -8.88
CA SER A 169 -11.73 -21.94 -8.13
C SER A 169 -11.12 -20.74 -7.39
N ALA A 170 -11.11 -19.57 -8.02
CA ALA A 170 -10.54 -18.34 -7.47
C ALA A 170 -11.37 -17.84 -6.27
N VAL A 171 -12.70 -17.90 -6.35
CA VAL A 171 -13.58 -17.53 -5.23
C VAL A 171 -13.37 -18.47 -4.05
N VAL A 172 -13.37 -19.78 -4.27
CA VAL A 172 -13.14 -20.79 -3.22
C VAL A 172 -11.78 -20.58 -2.57
N VAL A 173 -10.72 -20.46 -3.37
CA VAL A 173 -9.36 -20.24 -2.88
C VAL A 173 -9.24 -18.92 -2.12
N THR A 174 -9.87 -17.85 -2.59
CA THR A 174 -9.84 -16.55 -1.90
C THR A 174 -10.46 -16.65 -0.51
N ILE A 175 -11.57 -17.36 -0.36
CA ILE A 175 -12.20 -17.61 0.95
C ILE A 175 -11.24 -18.37 1.87
N VAL A 176 -10.58 -19.42 1.35
CA VAL A 176 -9.59 -20.20 2.11
C VAL A 176 -8.39 -19.35 2.51
N ILE A 177 -7.87 -18.51 1.61
CA ILE A 177 -6.76 -17.59 1.89
C ILE A 177 -7.13 -16.62 3.00
N VAL A 178 -8.29 -15.97 2.92
CA VAL A 178 -8.74 -15.02 3.94
C VAL A 178 -8.92 -15.71 5.29
N TRP A 179 -9.46 -16.92 5.30
CA TRP A 179 -9.61 -17.72 6.52
C TRP A 179 -8.27 -18.13 7.12
N MET A 180 -7.34 -18.65 6.31
CA MET A 180 -6.00 -19.02 6.77
C MET A 180 -5.20 -17.79 7.24
N ALA A 181 -5.36 -16.64 6.58
CA ALA A 181 -4.71 -15.40 6.98
C ALA A 181 -5.21 -14.91 8.35
N ASP A 182 -6.52 -14.95 8.63
CA ASP A 182 -7.07 -14.61 9.96
C ASP A 182 -6.54 -15.57 11.03
N LEU A 183 -6.49 -16.87 10.73
CA LEU A 183 -5.94 -17.87 11.65
C LEU A 183 -4.45 -17.61 11.95
N PHE A 184 -3.64 -17.38 10.92
CA PHE A 184 -2.21 -17.09 11.06
C PHE A 184 -1.99 -15.79 11.84
N THR A 185 -2.82 -14.77 11.61
CA THR A 185 -2.74 -13.51 12.35
C THR A 185 -2.94 -13.73 13.85
N ARG A 186 -3.94 -14.54 14.24
CA ARG A 186 -4.27 -14.79 15.64
C ARG A 186 -3.28 -15.72 16.34
N LEU A 187 -2.83 -16.76 15.63
CA LEU A 187 -2.00 -17.82 16.21
C LEU A 187 -0.51 -17.51 16.18
N VAL A 188 -0.04 -16.77 15.17
CA VAL A 188 1.40 -16.58 14.92
C VAL A 188 1.77 -15.10 15.02
N ASP A 189 1.14 -14.24 14.23
CA ASP A 189 1.56 -12.83 14.11
C ASP A 189 1.41 -12.05 15.43
N VAL A 190 0.20 -12.02 16.00
CA VAL A 190 -0.08 -11.29 17.25
C VAL A 190 0.77 -11.79 18.43
N PRO A 191 0.92 -13.11 18.68
CA PRO A 191 1.84 -13.60 19.70
C PRO A 191 3.30 -13.25 19.44
N SER A 192 3.76 -13.26 18.19
CA SER A 192 5.13 -12.89 17.82
C SER A 192 5.44 -11.43 18.14
N VAL A 193 4.52 -10.51 17.83
CA VAL A 193 4.66 -9.09 18.19
C VAL A 193 4.67 -8.91 19.70
N LYS A 194 3.85 -9.66 20.46
CA LYS A 194 3.86 -9.62 21.93
C LYS A 194 5.20 -10.10 22.50
N LEU A 195 5.76 -11.17 21.95
CA LEU A 195 7.07 -11.68 22.34
C LEU A 195 8.17 -10.64 22.08
N ALA A 196 8.17 -10.01 20.91
CA ALA A 196 9.12 -8.96 20.55
C ALA A 196 9.06 -7.77 21.53
N ARG A 197 7.86 -7.28 21.86
CA ARG A 197 7.68 -6.18 22.83
C ARG A 197 8.08 -6.57 24.25
N TRP A 198 7.88 -7.82 24.63
CA TRP A 198 8.34 -8.33 25.92
C TRP A 198 9.89 -8.35 25.99
N LEU A 199 10.56 -8.82 24.93
CA LEU A 199 12.02 -8.79 24.85
C LEU A 199 12.57 -7.36 24.85
N GLU A 200 11.97 -6.46 24.08
CA GLU A 200 12.32 -5.04 24.05
C GLU A 200 12.28 -4.43 25.46
N GLY A 201 11.22 -4.70 26.22
CA GLY A 201 11.09 -4.21 27.60
C GLY A 201 12.11 -4.79 28.58
N LYS A 202 12.77 -5.90 28.25
CA LYS A 202 13.87 -6.49 29.05
C LYS A 202 15.24 -5.93 28.67
N CYS A 203 15.43 -5.57 27.39
CA CYS A 203 16.71 -5.10 26.85
C CYS A 203 16.88 -3.57 26.91
N ILE A 204 15.78 -2.80 26.92
CA ILE A 204 15.85 -1.36 27.06
C ILE A 204 16.20 -1.00 28.51
N VAL A 205 17.37 -0.40 28.69
CA VAL A 205 17.69 0.34 29.91
C VAL A 205 16.68 1.47 30.02
N LYS A 206 15.89 1.50 31.09
CA LYS A 206 14.99 2.61 31.38
C LYS A 206 15.83 3.87 31.57
N THR A 207 15.99 4.67 30.53
CA THR A 207 16.54 6.02 30.66
C THR A 207 15.59 6.80 31.56
N PRO A 208 16.06 7.38 32.68
CA PRO A 208 15.21 8.26 33.47
C PRO A 208 14.67 9.36 32.56
N ALA A 209 13.36 9.57 32.59
CA ALA A 209 12.72 10.57 31.76
C ALA A 209 13.40 11.92 31.99
N ILE A 210 14.16 12.40 31.00
CA ILE A 210 14.65 13.77 31.00
C ILE A 210 13.38 14.62 30.89
N LYS A 211 13.00 15.28 31.98
CA LYS A 211 12.03 16.38 31.93
C LYS A 211 12.66 17.44 31.03
N VAL A 212 12.32 17.41 29.75
CA VAL A 212 12.58 18.54 28.86
C VAL A 212 11.61 19.61 29.30
N GLU A 213 12.08 20.48 30.20
CA GLU A 213 11.33 21.69 30.53
C GLU A 213 11.22 22.53 29.25
N PRO A 214 10.01 23.02 28.93
CA PRO A 214 9.78 23.69 27.67
C PRO A 214 10.55 25.02 27.63
N ALA A 215 11.14 25.33 26.47
CA ALA A 215 12.10 26.42 26.26
C ALA A 215 11.60 27.83 26.66
N TRP A 216 10.29 28.03 26.80
CA TRP A 216 9.69 29.30 27.21
C TRP A 216 9.80 29.60 28.72
N ARG A 217 10.24 28.64 29.56
CA ARG A 217 10.43 28.90 31.00
C ARG A 217 11.66 29.77 31.31
N ASN A 218 12.61 29.89 30.39
CA ASN A 218 13.85 30.65 30.57
C ASN A 218 13.81 32.06 29.92
N SER A 219 12.70 32.44 29.28
CA SER A 219 12.57 33.78 28.68
C SER A 219 12.21 34.88 29.69
N ASP A 220 11.86 34.52 30.92
CA ASP A 220 11.44 35.48 31.96
C ASP A 220 12.59 35.96 32.86
N THR A 221 13.83 35.50 32.61
CA THR A 221 15.01 35.80 33.45
C THR A 221 16.02 36.77 32.82
N ILE A 222 15.65 37.50 31.76
CA ILE A 222 16.46 38.60 31.25
C ILE A 222 15.79 39.92 31.70
N VAL A 223 16.18 40.37 32.90
CA VAL A 223 15.97 41.73 33.41
C VAL A 223 17.31 42.44 33.43
#